data_AF-A0A137PDV6-F1
#
_entry.id   AF-A0A137PDV6-F1
#
_cell.length_a   1.000
_cell.length_b   1.000
_cell.length_c   1.000
_cell.angle_alpha   90.00
_cell.angle_beta   90.00
_cell.angle_gamma   90.00
#
_symmetry.space_group_name_H-M   'P 1'
#
loop_
_entity.id
_entity.type
_entity.pdbx_description
1 polymer ?
#
loop_
_entity_poly.entity_id
_entity_poly.type
_entity_poly.pdbx_seq_one_letter_code
_entity_poly.pdbx_strand_id
1 'polypeptide(L)'
;ENYDPEYRLWPKDSKLQSEVVQWLMFQMGGIGPMLGQANHFISYAPSKLEYAITRYVDETKRLINVLEKRLKDREFLVGDQLTIADISNVSWVTHAFKVNIDLQGFPNVNEWVERVESIPEVAKGYDVPTKSNHREMKKNPELLKKLLEENSKWIQKANNQ
;
A
#
# COMPACT_ATOMS: atom_id res chain seq x y z
N GLU A 1 22.66 9.25 -11.69
CA GLU A 1 23.42 10.47 -11.34
C GLU A 1 22.53 11.67 -11.08
N ASN A 2 21.49 11.94 -11.89
CA ASN A 2 20.62 13.10 -11.67
C ASN A 2 19.62 12.98 -10.49
N TYR A 3 19.28 11.77 -10.07
CA TYR A 3 18.33 11.49 -9.00
C TYR A 3 19.01 10.65 -7.92
N ASP A 4 18.74 10.97 -6.65
CA ASP A 4 19.37 10.38 -5.45
C ASP A 4 20.92 10.31 -5.51
N PRO A 5 21.62 11.45 -5.67
CA PRO A 5 23.09 11.46 -5.80
C PRO A 5 23.82 10.95 -4.55
N GLU A 6 23.13 10.96 -3.41
CA GLU A 6 23.66 10.52 -2.12
C GLU A 6 23.30 9.07 -1.77
N TYR A 7 22.59 8.34 -2.65
CA TYR A 7 22.23 6.94 -2.44
C TYR A 7 21.36 6.72 -1.18
N ARG A 8 20.49 7.69 -0.87
CA ARG A 8 19.61 7.67 0.31
C ARG A 8 18.52 6.61 0.19
N LEU A 9 18.03 6.34 -1.02
CA LEU A 9 16.92 5.41 -1.29
C LEU A 9 17.33 4.24 -2.19
N TRP A 10 18.54 4.28 -2.74
CA TRP A 10 19.11 3.24 -3.58
C TRP A 10 20.51 2.85 -3.07
N PRO A 11 20.68 1.66 -2.46
CA PRO A 11 21.96 1.29 -1.85
C PRO A 11 23.08 1.16 -2.89
N LYS A 12 24.34 1.36 -2.48
CA LYS A 12 25.51 1.20 -3.37
C LYS A 12 25.89 -0.26 -3.60
N ASP A 13 25.63 -1.14 -2.63
CA ASP A 13 25.93 -2.56 -2.74
C ASP A 13 25.04 -3.24 -3.78
N SER A 14 25.66 -3.92 -4.74
CA SER A 14 24.95 -4.56 -5.85
C SER A 14 23.99 -5.68 -5.44
N LYS A 15 24.26 -6.39 -4.34
CA LYS A 15 23.34 -7.44 -3.83
C LYS A 15 22.11 -6.80 -3.22
N LEU A 16 22.28 -5.74 -2.44
CA LEU A 16 21.16 -4.97 -1.91
C LEU A 16 20.32 -4.32 -3.03
N GLN A 17 20.95 -3.80 -4.09
CA GLN A 17 20.22 -3.30 -5.26
C GLN A 17 19.34 -4.38 -5.90
N SER A 18 19.87 -5.61 -6.05
CA SER A 18 19.08 -6.74 -6.54
C SER A 18 17.89 -7.05 -5.63
N GLU A 19 18.06 -6.99 -4.30
CA GLU A 19 16.95 -7.14 -3.36
C GLU A 19 15.91 -6.01 -3.48
N VAL A 20 16.34 -4.76 -3.64
CA VAL A 20 15.41 -3.62 -3.88
C VAL A 20 14.57 -3.88 -5.12
N VAL A 21 15.18 -4.31 -6.23
CA VAL A 21 14.45 -4.64 -7.47
C VAL A 21 13.46 -5.77 -7.23
N GLN A 22 13.82 -6.83 -6.51
CA GLN A 22 12.90 -7.93 -6.22
C GLN A 22 11.66 -7.45 -5.46
N TRP A 23 11.82 -6.59 -4.45
CA TRP A 23 10.69 -6.05 -3.69
C TRP A 23 9.85 -5.01 -4.45
N LEU A 24 10.47 -4.27 -5.38
CA LEU A 24 9.73 -3.43 -6.33
C LEU A 24 8.88 -4.29 -7.28
N MET A 25 9.44 -5.38 -7.81
CA MET A 25 8.71 -6.29 -8.69
C MET A 25 7.61 -7.05 -7.94
N PHE A 26 7.85 -7.39 -6.67
CA PHE A 26 6.82 -7.93 -5.78
C PHE A 26 5.66 -6.94 -5.58
N GLN A 27 5.95 -5.66 -5.40
CA GLN A 27 4.93 -4.62 -5.30
C GLN A 27 4.15 -4.49 -6.61
N MET A 28 4.86 -4.35 -7.73
CA MET A 28 4.29 -4.11 -9.05
C MET A 28 3.44 -5.29 -9.56
N GLY A 29 3.86 -6.53 -9.29
CA GLY A 29 3.17 -7.74 -9.72
C GLY A 29 2.21 -8.34 -8.70
N GLY A 30 2.32 -7.95 -7.43
CA GLY A 30 1.56 -8.52 -6.32
C GLY A 30 0.72 -7.49 -5.59
N ILE A 31 1.32 -6.79 -4.62
CA ILE A 31 0.61 -5.90 -3.68
C ILE A 31 -0.30 -4.91 -4.40
N GLY A 32 0.24 -4.17 -5.39
CA GLY A 32 -0.51 -3.15 -6.11
C GLY A 32 -1.72 -3.71 -6.85
N PRO A 33 -1.53 -4.63 -7.82
CA PRO A 33 -2.63 -5.20 -8.58
C PRO A 33 -3.67 -5.91 -7.71
N MET A 34 -3.28 -6.71 -6.72
CA MET A 34 -4.23 -7.52 -5.94
C MET A 34 -5.07 -6.65 -5.00
N LEU A 35 -4.45 -5.66 -4.33
CA LEU A 35 -5.19 -4.71 -3.50
C LEU A 35 -6.11 -3.84 -4.36
N GLY A 36 -5.66 -3.44 -5.56
CA GLY A 36 -6.48 -2.71 -6.54
C GLY A 36 -7.73 -3.50 -6.96
N GLN A 37 -7.59 -4.80 -7.25
CA GLN A 37 -8.72 -5.67 -7.58
C GLN A 37 -9.67 -5.84 -6.38
N ALA A 38 -9.14 -6.09 -5.19
CA ALA A 38 -9.95 -6.18 -3.98
C ALA A 38 -10.79 -4.91 -3.76
N ASN A 39 -10.15 -3.73 -3.89
CA ASN A 39 -10.83 -2.45 -3.77
C ASN A 39 -11.87 -2.22 -4.87
N HIS A 40 -11.60 -2.64 -6.11
CA HIS A 40 -12.57 -2.56 -7.20
C HIS A 40 -13.84 -3.38 -6.89
N PHE A 41 -13.71 -4.66 -6.56
CA PHE A 41 -14.87 -5.52 -6.30
C PHE A 41 -15.62 -5.13 -5.02
N ILE A 42 -14.94 -4.59 -4.02
CA ILE A 42 -15.56 -4.11 -2.78
C ILE A 42 -16.30 -2.79 -2.98
N SER A 43 -15.74 -1.81 -3.69
CA SER A 43 -16.25 -0.44 -3.66
C SER A 43 -16.90 0.01 -4.97
N TYR A 44 -16.47 -0.51 -6.11
CA TYR A 44 -16.75 0.11 -7.42
C TYR A 44 -17.48 -0.79 -8.40
N ALA A 45 -17.33 -2.11 -8.31
CA ALA A 45 -18.05 -3.05 -9.17
C ALA A 45 -19.57 -2.82 -9.09
N PRO A 46 -20.29 -2.79 -10.23
CA PRO A 46 -21.71 -2.47 -10.28
C PRO A 46 -22.59 -3.52 -9.57
N SER A 47 -22.08 -4.75 -9.48
CA SER A 47 -22.69 -5.86 -8.74
C SER A 47 -21.67 -6.47 -7.77
N LYS A 48 -22.17 -6.96 -6.63
CA LYS A 48 -21.33 -7.68 -5.66
C LYS A 48 -21.11 -9.10 -6.15
N LEU A 49 -19.85 -9.44 -6.38
CA LEU A 49 -19.40 -10.76 -6.76
C LEU A 49 -18.59 -11.35 -5.61
N GLU A 50 -19.26 -12.08 -4.72
CA GLU A 50 -18.67 -12.56 -3.47
C GLU A 50 -17.37 -13.34 -3.70
N TYR A 51 -17.38 -14.27 -4.67
CA TYR A 51 -16.19 -15.03 -5.03
C TYR A 51 -14.99 -14.14 -5.40
N ALA A 52 -15.21 -13.08 -6.19
CA ALA A 52 -14.14 -12.18 -6.59
C ALA A 52 -13.62 -11.37 -5.39
N ILE A 53 -14.52 -10.88 -4.54
CA ILE A 53 -14.18 -10.16 -3.31
C ILE A 53 -13.31 -11.06 -2.42
N THR A 54 -13.78 -12.26 -2.07
CA THR A 54 -13.04 -13.21 -1.23
C THR A 54 -11.67 -13.52 -1.83
N ARG A 55 -11.62 -13.85 -3.13
CA ARG A 55 -10.36 -14.20 -3.83
C ARG A 55 -9.30 -13.10 -3.70
N TYR A 56 -9.66 -11.85 -4.00
CA TYR A 56 -8.69 -10.76 -4.01
C TYR A 56 -8.35 -10.24 -2.61
N VAL A 57 -9.29 -10.28 -1.67
CA VAL A 57 -9.02 -9.98 -0.25
C VAL A 57 -8.04 -11.00 0.33
N ASP A 58 -8.28 -12.28 0.12
CA ASP A 58 -7.43 -13.34 0.66
C ASP A 58 -6.03 -13.33 0.03
N GLU A 59 -5.93 -13.06 -1.27
CA GLU A 59 -4.62 -12.90 -1.91
C GLU A 59 -3.88 -11.65 -1.39
N THR A 60 -4.59 -10.54 -1.15
CA THR A 60 -4.01 -9.35 -0.53
C THR A 60 -3.49 -9.65 0.87
N LYS A 61 -4.26 -10.38 1.70
CA LYS A 61 -3.80 -10.85 3.02
C LYS A 61 -2.58 -11.75 2.92
N ARG A 62 -2.55 -12.67 1.95
CA ARG A 62 -1.40 -13.56 1.72
C ARG A 62 -0.14 -12.77 1.39
N LEU A 63 -0.25 -11.74 0.54
CA LEU A 63 0.87 -10.87 0.18
C LEU A 63 1.34 -10.00 1.35
N ILE A 64 0.42 -9.46 2.16
CA ILE A 64 0.78 -8.76 3.40
C ILE A 64 1.49 -9.72 4.37
N ASN A 65 1.08 -11.00 4.44
CA ASN A 65 1.78 -12.00 5.24
C ASN A 65 3.20 -12.32 4.73
N VAL A 66 3.49 -12.12 3.43
CA VAL A 66 4.86 -12.21 2.91
C VAL A 66 5.69 -11.05 3.44
N LEU A 67 5.15 -9.83 3.44
CA LEU A 67 5.80 -8.66 4.04
C LEU A 67 6.00 -8.85 5.54
N GLU A 68 5.01 -9.36 6.26
CA GLU A 68 5.08 -9.67 7.70
C GLU A 68 6.26 -10.58 8.02
N LYS A 69 6.44 -11.67 7.25
CA LYS A 69 7.58 -12.57 7.41
C LYS A 69 8.90 -11.91 7.04
N ARG A 70 8.90 -11.04 6.03
CA ARG A 70 10.13 -10.33 5.62
C ARG A 70 10.56 -9.34 6.69
N LEU A 71 9.62 -8.60 7.27
CA LEU A 71 9.86 -7.53 8.24
C LEU A 71 10.15 -8.06 9.65
N LYS A 72 9.99 -9.36 9.88
CA LYS A 72 10.43 -9.99 11.12
C LYS A 72 11.92 -9.69 11.36
N ASP A 73 12.22 -9.08 12.50
CA ASP A 73 13.56 -8.67 12.92
C ASP A 73 14.25 -7.68 11.95
N ARG A 74 13.46 -6.91 11.16
CA ARG A 74 13.98 -5.92 10.21
C ARG A 74 13.26 -4.58 10.33
N GLU A 75 14.03 -3.51 10.16
CA GLU A 75 13.48 -2.16 10.15
C GLU A 75 12.86 -1.78 8.78
N PHE A 76 13.49 -2.24 7.70
CA PHE A 76 13.06 -1.98 6.32
C PHE A 76 13.09 -3.26 5.48
N LEU A 77 12.53 -3.21 4.28
CA LEU A 77 12.46 -4.37 3.40
C LEU A 77 13.84 -4.83 2.92
N VAL A 78 14.83 -3.93 2.81
CA VAL A 78 16.17 -4.25 2.30
C VAL A 78 17.25 -3.58 3.13
N GLY A 79 18.18 -4.39 3.66
CA GLY A 79 19.25 -3.92 4.54
C GLY A 79 18.71 -3.17 5.76
N ASP A 80 19.45 -2.15 6.18
CA ASP A 80 19.16 -1.34 7.37
C ASP A 80 18.82 0.12 7.02
N GLN A 81 18.34 0.37 5.79
CA GLN A 81 17.97 1.72 5.33
C GLN A 81 16.63 1.72 4.58
N LEU A 82 15.94 2.87 4.61
CA LEU A 82 14.77 3.10 3.77
C LEU A 82 15.16 3.03 2.30
N THR A 83 14.37 2.34 1.48
CA THR A 83 14.57 2.28 0.04
C THR A 83 13.29 2.59 -0.74
N ILE A 84 13.40 2.72 -2.06
CA ILE A 84 12.22 2.82 -2.92
C ILE A 84 11.33 1.57 -2.87
N ALA A 85 11.85 0.41 -2.44
CA ALA A 85 11.02 -0.76 -2.20
C ALA A 85 10.05 -0.52 -1.03
N ASP A 86 10.49 0.13 0.05
CA ASP A 86 9.62 0.46 1.18
C ASP A 86 8.55 1.48 0.78
N ILE A 87 8.97 2.58 0.12
CA ILE A 87 8.07 3.65 -0.31
C ILE A 87 6.99 3.13 -1.27
N SER A 88 7.37 2.27 -2.23
CA SER A 88 6.41 1.69 -3.17
C SER A 88 5.42 0.76 -2.47
N ASN A 89 5.87 -0.12 -1.57
CA ASN A 89 4.97 -1.04 -0.88
C ASN A 89 4.07 -0.33 0.14
N VAL A 90 4.61 0.59 0.96
CA VAL A 90 3.85 1.24 2.04
C VAL A 90 2.68 2.06 1.49
N SER A 91 2.89 2.71 0.33
CA SER A 91 1.87 3.53 -0.35
C SER A 91 0.60 2.75 -0.70
N TRP A 92 0.69 1.42 -0.81
CA TRP A 92 -0.45 0.52 -1.01
C TRP A 92 -0.91 -0.12 0.30
N VAL A 93 0.01 -0.63 1.10
CA VAL A 93 -0.30 -1.38 2.33
C VAL A 93 -1.04 -0.51 3.35
N THR A 94 -0.73 0.80 3.42
CA THR A 94 -1.46 1.72 4.31
C THR A 94 -2.97 1.78 3.99
N HIS A 95 -3.38 1.44 2.77
CA HIS A 95 -4.77 1.43 2.33
C HIS A 95 -5.48 0.08 2.48
N ALA A 96 -4.86 -0.92 3.11
CA ALA A 96 -5.46 -2.24 3.33
C ALA A 96 -6.81 -2.19 4.08
N PHE A 97 -7.02 -1.17 4.93
CA PHE A 97 -8.29 -0.94 5.61
C PHE A 97 -9.47 -0.71 4.65
N LYS A 98 -9.23 -0.18 3.44
CA LYS A 98 -10.28 0.01 2.41
C LYS A 98 -10.85 -1.31 1.91
N VAL A 99 -10.10 -2.40 2.07
CA VAL A 99 -10.49 -3.75 1.67
C VAL A 99 -10.74 -4.65 2.88
N ASN A 100 -11.08 -4.05 4.03
CA ASN A 100 -11.40 -4.72 5.29
C ASN A 100 -10.26 -5.60 5.83
N ILE A 101 -9.01 -5.21 5.60
CA ILE A 101 -7.84 -5.85 6.21
C ILE A 101 -7.32 -4.94 7.32
N ASP A 102 -7.37 -5.44 8.55
CA ASP A 102 -6.78 -4.79 9.72
C ASP A 102 -5.30 -5.20 9.86
N LEU A 103 -4.42 -4.20 9.92
CA LEU A 103 -2.98 -4.42 10.06
C LEU A 103 -2.59 -4.81 11.49
N GLN A 104 -3.46 -4.67 12.50
CA GLN A 104 -3.18 -5.17 13.85
C GLN A 104 -2.93 -6.69 13.88
N GLY A 105 -3.44 -7.44 12.90
CA GLY A 105 -3.13 -8.87 12.72
C GLY A 105 -1.73 -9.16 12.13
N PHE A 106 -0.98 -8.12 11.77
CA PHE A 106 0.35 -8.18 11.13
C PHE A 106 1.30 -7.20 11.84
N PRO A 107 1.77 -7.54 13.05
CA PRO A 107 2.48 -6.59 13.91
C PRO A 107 3.74 -5.99 13.27
N ASN A 108 4.55 -6.79 12.57
CA ASN A 108 5.77 -6.28 11.93
C ASN A 108 5.43 -5.32 10.78
N VAL A 109 4.38 -5.62 10.00
CA VAL A 109 3.87 -4.71 8.96
C VAL A 109 3.29 -3.45 9.58
N ASN A 110 2.50 -3.55 10.66
CA ASN A 110 1.89 -2.38 11.29
C ASN A 110 2.94 -1.42 11.81
N GLU A 111 3.94 -1.93 12.54
CA GLU A 111 5.08 -1.12 13.03
C GLU A 111 5.89 -0.51 11.87
N TRP A 112 6.15 -1.28 10.81
CA TRP A 112 6.85 -0.77 9.62
C TRP A 112 6.05 0.34 8.90
N VAL A 113 4.74 0.18 8.74
CA VAL A 113 3.87 1.24 8.16
C VAL A 113 3.95 2.50 9.02
N GLU A 114 3.78 2.39 10.34
CA GLU A 114 3.85 3.52 11.26
C GLU A 114 5.21 4.22 11.21
N ARG A 115 6.29 3.44 11.20
CA ARG A 115 7.67 3.94 11.08
C ARG A 115 7.84 4.74 9.79
N VAL A 116 7.50 4.16 8.64
CA VAL A 116 7.71 4.82 7.33
C VAL A 116 6.80 6.04 7.18
N GLU A 117 5.56 5.99 7.64
CA GLU A 117 4.63 7.14 7.60
C GLU A 117 5.03 8.28 8.54
N SER A 118 5.79 7.98 9.60
CA SER A 118 6.31 9.00 10.54
C SER A 118 7.48 9.80 9.97
N ILE A 119 8.12 9.34 8.89
CA ILE A 119 9.22 10.05 8.23
C ILE A 119 8.69 11.36 7.64
N PRO A 120 9.26 12.53 7.99
CA PRO A 120 8.73 13.83 7.58
C PRO A 120 8.55 14.01 6.07
N GLU A 121 9.47 13.49 5.27
CA GLU A 121 9.43 13.56 3.81
C GLU A 121 8.31 12.70 3.23
N VAL A 122 8.11 11.49 3.77
CA VAL A 122 6.99 10.60 3.39
C VAL A 122 5.67 11.23 3.79
N ALA A 123 5.58 11.77 5.00
CA ALA A 123 4.39 12.44 5.50
C ALA A 123 3.98 13.62 4.62
N LYS A 124 4.95 14.42 4.14
CA LYS A 124 4.72 15.50 3.17
C LYS A 124 4.30 14.96 1.81
N GLY A 125 4.89 13.86 1.35
CA GLY A 125 4.57 13.22 0.08
C GLY A 125 3.10 12.83 -0.06
N TYR A 126 2.47 12.38 1.03
CA TYR A 126 1.03 12.09 1.05
C TYR A 126 0.15 13.31 0.79
N ASP A 127 0.63 14.53 1.05
CA ASP A 127 -0.17 15.76 0.92
C ASP A 127 0.00 16.46 -0.44
N VAL A 128 0.61 15.78 -1.42
CA VAL A 128 0.88 16.30 -2.76
C VAL A 128 0.15 15.44 -3.81
N PRO A 129 -0.47 16.05 -4.86
CA PRO A 129 -0.58 17.49 -5.12
C PRO A 129 -1.58 18.20 -4.21
N THR A 130 -2.45 17.46 -3.55
CA THR A 130 -3.46 17.96 -2.62
C THR A 130 -3.38 17.20 -1.31
N LYS A 131 -3.70 17.89 -0.21
CA LYS A 131 -3.72 17.29 1.14
C LYS A 131 -4.53 15.99 1.16
N SER A 132 -3.95 14.93 1.68
CA SER A 132 -4.59 13.61 1.71
C SER A 132 -5.48 13.45 2.93
N ASN A 133 -6.63 12.82 2.73
CA ASN A 133 -7.55 12.41 3.78
C ASN A 133 -7.28 10.98 4.29
N HIS A 134 -6.19 10.31 3.87
CA HIS A 134 -5.97 8.90 4.20
C HIS A 134 -5.93 8.61 5.72
N ARG A 135 -5.25 9.47 6.49
CA ARG A 135 -5.16 9.34 7.95
C ARG A 135 -6.51 9.49 8.63
N GLU A 136 -7.36 10.36 8.09
CA GLU A 136 -8.71 10.58 8.58
C GLU A 136 -9.62 9.40 8.23
N MET A 137 -9.59 8.94 6.97
CA MET A 137 -10.35 7.77 6.53
C MET A 137 -10.02 6.51 7.34
N LYS A 138 -8.73 6.30 7.67
CA LYS A 138 -8.29 5.15 8.47
C LYS A 138 -8.91 5.12 9.88
N LYS A 139 -9.27 6.30 10.43
CA LYS A 139 -9.83 6.46 11.79
C LYS A 139 -11.34 6.70 11.82
N ASN A 140 -11.96 6.93 10.67
CA ASN A 140 -13.35 7.34 10.57
C ASN A 140 -14.09 6.46 9.54
N PRO A 141 -14.70 5.34 9.98
CA PRO A 141 -15.43 4.42 9.11
C PRO A 141 -16.59 5.08 8.36
N GLU A 142 -17.30 6.02 8.98
CA GLU A 142 -18.40 6.77 8.37
C GLU A 142 -17.92 7.64 7.22
N LEU A 143 -16.80 8.35 7.41
CA LEU A 143 -16.16 9.15 6.36
C LEU A 143 -15.67 8.25 5.22
N LEU A 144 -15.03 7.13 5.53
CA LEU A 144 -14.58 6.18 4.52
C LEU A 144 -15.77 5.70 3.67
N LYS A 145 -16.86 5.27 4.32
CA LYS A 145 -18.07 4.80 3.61
C LYS A 145 -18.62 5.90 2.69
N LYS A 146 -18.76 7.12 3.20
CA LYS A 146 -19.25 8.26 2.41
C LYS A 146 -18.39 8.52 1.18
N LEU A 147 -17.07 8.58 1.33
CA LEU A 147 -16.15 8.85 0.22
C LEU A 147 -16.12 7.71 -0.80
N LEU A 148 -16.20 6.46 -0.36
CA LEU A 148 -16.29 5.32 -1.27
C LEU A 148 -17.57 5.35 -2.11
N GLU A 149 -18.71 5.71 -1.51
CA GLU A 149 -19.99 5.85 -2.21
C GLU A 149 -19.95 7.02 -3.24
N GLU A 150 -19.38 8.16 -2.87
CA GLU A 150 -19.20 9.31 -3.77
C GLU A 150 -18.29 8.95 -4.95
N ASN A 151 -17.14 8.32 -4.69
CA ASN A 151 -16.21 7.87 -5.71
C ASN A 151 -16.82 6.81 -6.64
N SER A 152 -17.60 5.88 -6.08
CA SER A 152 -18.28 4.83 -6.86
C SER A 152 -19.27 5.41 -7.86
N LYS A 153 -20.06 6.41 -7.45
CA LYS A 153 -20.97 7.13 -8.36
C LYS A 153 -20.22 7.82 -9.51
N TRP A 154 -19.10 8.46 -9.21
CA TRP A 154 -18.27 9.11 -10.22
C TRP A 154 -17.68 8.11 -11.22
N ILE A 155 -17.12 6.99 -10.75
CA ILE A 155 -16.55 5.93 -11.60
C ILE A 155 -17.63 5.30 -12.49
N GLN A 156 -18.79 4.96 -11.93
CA GLN A 156 -19.89 4.38 -12.70
C GLN A 156 -20.40 5.35 -13.77
N LYS A 157 -20.48 6.65 -13.46
CA LYS A 157 -20.84 7.67 -14.44
C LYS A 157 -19.81 7.74 -15.58
N ALA A 158 -18.51 7.70 -15.26
CA ALA A 158 -17.45 7.74 -16.25
C ALA A 158 -17.44 6.48 -17.15
N ASN A 159 -17.73 5.30 -16.61
CA ASN A 159 -17.79 4.05 -17.39
C ASN A 159 -19.01 3.94 -18.32
N ASN A 160 -20.04 4.76 -18.08
CA ASN A 160 -21.26 4.82 -18.89
C ASN A 160 -21.22 5.92 -19.97
N GLN A 161 -20.07 6.59 -20.14
CA GLN A 161 -19.80 7.58 -21.19
C GLN A 161 -18.99 6.95 -22.31
#